data_AF-A0A151R2K2-F1
#
_entry.id   AF-A0A151R2K2-F1
#
_cell.length_a   1.000
_cell.length_b   1.000
_cell.length_c   1.000
_cell.angle_alpha   90.00
_cell.angle_beta   90.00
_cell.angle_gamma   90.00
#
_symmetry.space_group_name_H-M   'P 1'
#
loop_
_entity.id
_entity.type
_entity.pdbx_description
1 polymer ?
#
loop_
_entity_poly.entity_id
_entity_poly.type
_entity_poly.pdbx_seq_one_letter_code
_entity_poly.pdbx_strand_id
1 'polypeptide(L)'
;MSEWEGGVAKWKWSWRRRLLVWEQQLLNTLVNVINGLIFIVSDEDKWSWIAAPEKVYTVSSAYKVLRNDIIFASNVIFRWIWTSIAPTKVSAFAWRVILNRIPTKDNLFRRGVLQATQLECGLCRNKEETTSHLFFECEVSFQLWMACFNWLGLNSVMHNCCVQNLEQFYGLRYCSAKYQNCWILIWLSVIWTIWLARNDLIFSCKITPISEMLNLVQLRSWRWLRARFPSFKYNFYSWSNSREICWILVN
;
A
#
# COMPACT_ATOMS: atom_id res chain seq x y z
N MET A 1 -35.31 11.73 28.97
CA MET A 1 -35.36 11.30 30.39
C MET A 1 -35.92 9.88 30.38
N SER A 2 -35.27 8.91 31.03
CA SER A 2 -35.70 7.50 31.02
C SER A 2 -36.78 7.26 32.08
N GLU A 3 -37.77 6.43 31.75
CA GLU A 3 -38.77 5.92 32.68
C GLU A 3 -38.51 4.45 32.96
N TRP A 4 -38.59 4.06 34.23
CA TRP A 4 -38.38 2.69 34.68
C TRP A 4 -39.73 2.04 34.93
N GLU A 5 -40.11 1.08 34.08
CA GLU A 5 -41.33 0.27 34.27
C GLU A 5 -40.94 -1.21 34.31
N GLY A 6 -41.18 -1.88 35.45
CA GLY A 6 -41.05 -3.34 35.55
C GLY A 6 -39.65 -3.90 35.30
N GLY A 7 -38.58 -3.15 35.60
CA GLY A 7 -37.19 -3.60 35.39
C GLY A 7 -36.64 -3.35 33.97
N VAL A 8 -37.41 -2.67 33.10
CA VAL A 8 -36.97 -2.28 31.76
C VAL A 8 -36.91 -0.76 31.66
N ALA A 9 -35.76 -0.22 31.25
CA ALA A 9 -35.58 1.22 31.02
C ALA A 9 -36.21 1.61 29.67
N LYS A 10 -37.27 2.43 29.70
CA LYS A 10 -37.86 3.04 28.50
C LYS A 10 -37.28 4.44 28.29
N TRP A 11 -36.69 4.65 27.11
CA TRP A 11 -36.00 5.90 26.78
C TRP A 11 -36.94 6.87 26.07
N LYS A 12 -37.27 8.00 26.72
CA LYS A 12 -37.93 9.13 26.06
C LYS A 12 -36.86 10.10 25.52
N TRP A 13 -36.74 10.11 24.20
CA TRP A 13 -35.83 10.99 23.46
C TRP A 13 -36.51 12.33 23.17
N SER A 14 -35.90 13.42 23.62
CA SER A 14 -36.39 14.78 23.39
C SER A 14 -35.32 15.59 22.66
N TRP A 15 -35.48 15.75 21.35
CA TRP A 15 -34.52 16.46 20.50
C TRP A 15 -34.92 17.93 20.32
N ARG A 16 -33.94 18.83 20.25
CA ARG A 16 -34.19 20.28 20.00
C ARG A 16 -34.76 20.56 18.60
N ARG A 17 -34.51 19.66 17.64
CA ARG A 17 -35.01 19.70 16.26
C ARG A 17 -35.28 18.28 15.75
N ARG A 18 -35.97 18.16 14.62
CA ARG A 18 -36.14 16.88 13.92
C ARG A 18 -34.77 16.32 13.50
N LEU A 19 -34.57 15.01 13.64
CA LEU A 19 -33.37 14.33 13.19
C LEU A 19 -33.31 14.28 11.67
N LEU A 20 -32.10 14.40 11.14
CA LEU A 20 -31.79 14.18 9.72
C LEU A 20 -31.76 12.67 9.44
N VAL A 21 -31.85 12.29 8.17
CA VAL A 21 -31.97 10.87 7.76
C VAL A 21 -30.79 10.02 8.26
N TRP A 22 -29.56 10.54 8.20
CA TRP A 22 -28.38 9.83 8.72
C TRP A 22 -28.31 9.81 10.26
N GLU A 23 -28.86 10.83 10.93
CA GLU A 23 -28.96 10.86 12.39
C GLU A 23 -29.97 9.82 12.90
N GLN A 24 -31.02 9.55 12.12
CA GLN A 24 -31.99 8.49 12.42
C GLN A 24 -31.33 7.10 12.39
N GLN A 25 -30.39 6.87 11.47
CA GLN A 25 -29.62 5.62 11.42
C GLN A 25 -28.75 5.45 12.66
N LEU A 26 -28.05 6.51 13.09
CA LEU A 26 -27.25 6.51 14.32
C LEU A 26 -28.12 6.26 15.56
N LEU A 27 -29.31 6.86 15.63
CA LEU A 27 -30.25 6.61 16.72
C LEU A 27 -30.70 5.14 16.74
N ASN A 28 -31.00 4.54 15.60
CA ASN A 28 -31.39 3.13 15.54
C ASN A 28 -30.25 2.22 16.04
N THR A 29 -29.00 2.52 15.67
CA THR A 29 -27.83 1.80 16.20
C THR A 29 -27.72 1.94 17.71
N LEU A 30 -27.89 3.16 18.24
CA LEU A 30 -27.86 3.43 19.67
C LEU A 30 -28.97 2.67 20.43
N VAL A 31 -30.20 2.70 19.92
CA VAL A 31 -31.35 2.01 20.53
C VAL A 31 -31.12 0.50 20.55
N ASN A 32 -30.56 -0.08 19.48
CA ASN A 32 -30.21 -1.50 19.45
C ASN A 32 -29.16 -1.87 20.49
N VAL A 33 -28.14 -1.01 20.70
CA VAL A 33 -27.13 -1.23 21.73
C VAL A 33 -27.76 -1.16 23.13
N ILE A 34 -28.57 -0.14 23.39
CA ILE A 34 -29.19 0.10 24.69
C ILE A 34 -30.19 -1.01 25.06
N ASN A 35 -31.02 -1.44 24.12
CA ASN A 35 -32.01 -2.50 24.35
C ASN A 35 -31.36 -3.87 24.63
N GLY A 36 -30.12 -4.08 24.19
CA GLY A 36 -29.34 -5.29 24.49
C GLY A 36 -28.69 -5.29 25.88
N LEU A 37 -28.79 -4.21 26.65
CA LEU A 37 -28.17 -4.08 27.96
C LEU A 37 -29.18 -4.30 29.09
N ILE A 38 -28.77 -5.10 30.07
CA ILE A 38 -29.50 -5.27 31.34
C ILE A 38 -28.92 -4.26 32.33
N PHE A 39 -29.74 -3.31 32.76
CA PHE A 39 -29.35 -2.30 33.74
C PHE A 39 -29.68 -2.78 35.16
N ILE A 40 -28.68 -2.87 36.02
CA ILE A 40 -28.84 -3.25 37.43
C ILE A 40 -28.78 -1.97 38.26
N VAL A 41 -29.89 -1.61 38.92
CA VAL A 41 -30.08 -0.31 39.60
C VAL A 41 -29.22 -0.16 40.87
N SER A 42 -28.69 -1.26 41.40
CA SER A 42 -27.96 -1.27 42.68
C SER A 42 -26.44 -1.13 42.56
N ASP A 43 -25.89 -1.03 41.35
CA ASP A 43 -24.45 -0.91 41.11
C ASP A 43 -24.07 0.50 40.65
N GLU A 44 -22.89 0.98 41.07
CA GLU A 44 -22.33 2.23 40.55
C GLU A 44 -21.93 2.11 39.07
N ASP A 45 -22.10 3.20 38.31
CA ASP A 45 -21.73 3.28 36.90
C ASP A 45 -20.22 3.01 36.70
N LYS A 46 -19.90 2.06 35.81
CA LYS A 46 -18.52 1.69 35.47
C LYS A 46 -18.29 1.69 33.97
N TRP A 47 -17.12 2.17 33.56
CA TRP A 47 -16.66 2.03 32.18
C TRP A 47 -16.40 0.57 31.86
N SER A 48 -17.00 0.08 30.76
CA SER A 48 -16.76 -1.28 30.26
C SER A 48 -16.19 -1.26 28.86
N TRP A 49 -15.11 -2.01 28.66
CA TRP A 49 -14.48 -2.19 27.36
C TRP A 49 -15.08 -3.43 26.68
N ILE A 50 -16.11 -3.23 25.87
CA ILE A 50 -16.86 -4.30 25.19
C ILE A 50 -16.01 -5.18 24.26
N ALA A 51 -14.82 -4.71 23.89
CA ALA A 51 -13.93 -5.41 22.98
C ALA A 51 -12.98 -6.40 23.67
N ALA A 52 -13.07 -6.55 25.00
CA ALA A 52 -12.42 -7.62 25.74
C ALA A 52 -13.46 -8.43 26.53
N PRO A 53 -13.35 -9.77 26.60
CA PRO A 53 -14.26 -10.61 27.39
C PRO A 53 -14.34 -10.20 28.87
N GLU A 54 -13.21 -9.73 29.41
CA GLU A 54 -13.06 -9.28 30.80
C GLU A 54 -13.68 -7.89 31.05
N LYS A 55 -14.17 -7.21 30.00
CA LYS A 55 -14.72 -5.84 30.04
C LYS A 55 -13.76 -4.76 30.57
N VAL A 56 -12.47 -5.09 30.70
CA VAL A 56 -11.41 -4.16 31.13
C VAL A 56 -10.67 -3.61 29.92
N TYR A 57 -10.44 -2.29 29.92
CA TYR A 57 -9.61 -1.65 28.92
C TYR A 57 -8.14 -2.00 29.14
N THR A 58 -7.46 -2.40 28.07
CA THR A 58 -5.99 -2.46 28.04
C THR A 58 -5.49 -1.88 26.74
N VAL A 59 -4.29 -1.31 26.75
CA VAL A 59 -3.63 -0.85 25.51
C VAL A 59 -3.51 -2.00 24.50
N SER A 60 -3.28 -3.23 24.97
CA SER A 60 -3.20 -4.43 24.13
C SER A 60 -4.54 -4.77 23.46
N SER A 61 -5.66 -4.77 24.20
CA SER A 61 -6.99 -5.06 23.64
C SER A 61 -7.44 -3.94 22.70
N ALA A 62 -7.20 -2.67 23.06
CA ALA A 62 -7.43 -1.54 22.17
C ALA A 62 -6.60 -1.64 20.89
N TYR A 63 -5.31 -1.98 21.00
CA TYR A 63 -4.45 -2.17 19.84
C TYR A 63 -4.91 -3.34 18.97
N LYS A 64 -5.43 -4.43 19.55
CA LYS A 64 -6.01 -5.54 18.78
C LYS A 64 -7.27 -5.13 18.01
N VAL A 65 -8.16 -4.35 18.61
CA VAL A 65 -9.33 -3.79 17.93
C VAL A 65 -8.91 -2.86 16.82
N LEU A 66 -8.04 -1.90 17.11
CA LEU A 66 -7.50 -0.98 16.13
C LEU A 66 -6.75 -1.72 15.03
N ARG A 67 -6.03 -2.80 15.34
CA ARG A 67 -5.36 -3.64 14.34
C ARG A 67 -6.32 -4.45 13.49
N ASN A 68 -7.45 -4.89 14.07
CA ASN A 68 -8.49 -5.63 13.35
C ASN A 68 -9.33 -4.71 12.45
N ASP A 69 -9.62 -3.48 12.88
CA ASP A 69 -10.38 -2.49 12.09
C ASP A 69 -9.48 -1.68 11.14
N ILE A 70 -8.17 -1.62 11.41
CA ILE A 70 -7.18 -0.86 10.63
C ILE A 70 -6.12 -1.82 10.06
N ILE A 71 -6.43 -2.37 8.87
CA ILE A 71 -5.45 -2.57 7.78
C ILE A 71 -4.48 -3.78 7.89
N PHE A 72 -4.56 -4.65 8.90
CA PHE A 72 -3.70 -5.86 8.92
C PHE A 72 -4.46 -7.19 8.85
N ALA A 73 -5.35 -7.32 7.86
CA ALA A 73 -5.64 -8.63 7.30
C ALA A 73 -4.37 -9.15 6.60
N SER A 74 -3.59 -9.97 7.30
CA SER A 74 -2.68 -11.00 6.75
C SER A 74 -2.06 -10.71 5.36
N ASN A 75 -1.43 -9.56 5.16
CA ASN A 75 -1.06 -9.17 3.80
C ASN A 75 0.30 -9.78 3.45
N VAL A 76 0.27 -10.98 2.85
CA VAL A 76 1.44 -11.71 2.30
C VAL A 76 2.36 -10.80 1.49
N ILE A 77 1.81 -9.76 0.87
CA ILE A 77 2.52 -8.73 0.11
C ILE A 77 3.50 -7.95 0.99
N PHE A 78 3.11 -7.55 2.20
CA PHE A 78 4.03 -6.84 3.09
C PHE A 78 5.17 -7.74 3.52
N ARG A 79 4.89 -9.03 3.77
CA ARG A 79 5.96 -9.99 4.03
C ARG A 79 6.94 -10.04 2.85
N TRP A 80 6.46 -10.14 1.61
CA TRP A 80 7.31 -10.14 0.41
C TRP A 80 8.23 -8.92 0.31
N ILE A 81 7.71 -7.72 0.60
CA ILE A 81 8.48 -6.48 0.54
C ILE A 81 9.56 -6.43 1.62
N TRP A 82 9.21 -6.82 2.85
CA TRP A 82 10.13 -6.79 3.98
C TRP A 82 11.15 -7.93 3.96
N THR A 83 10.84 -9.07 3.33
CA THR A 83 11.80 -10.16 3.11
C THR A 83 12.61 -10.01 1.82
N SER A 84 12.33 -8.97 1.03
CA SER A 84 13.04 -8.73 -0.23
C SER A 84 14.52 -8.41 0.00
N ILE A 85 15.32 -8.57 -1.07
CA ILE A 85 16.76 -8.32 -1.07
C ILE A 85 17.08 -6.81 -1.21
N ALA A 86 16.07 -5.99 -1.47
CA ALA A 86 16.26 -4.57 -1.69
C ALA A 86 16.74 -3.87 -0.40
N PRO A 87 17.44 -2.74 -0.51
CA PRO A 87 17.76 -1.92 0.66
C PRO A 87 16.49 -1.53 1.42
N THR A 88 16.56 -1.49 2.76
CA THR A 88 15.39 -1.19 3.62
C THR A 88 14.67 0.10 3.25
N LYS A 89 15.39 1.12 2.77
CA LYS A 89 14.78 2.37 2.28
C LYS A 89 13.83 2.17 1.10
N VAL A 90 14.15 1.22 0.21
CA VAL A 90 13.34 0.88 -0.96
C VAL A 90 12.12 0.06 -0.54
N SER A 91 12.28 -0.88 0.41
CA SER A 91 11.16 -1.63 0.99
C SER A 91 10.19 -0.71 1.74
N ALA A 92 10.71 0.22 2.55
CA ALA A 92 9.90 1.22 3.24
C ALA A 92 9.18 2.15 2.26
N PHE A 93 9.84 2.53 1.15
CA PHE A 93 9.21 3.29 0.08
C PHE A 93 8.05 2.50 -0.56
N ALA A 94 8.27 1.24 -0.95
CA ALA A 94 7.24 0.41 -1.56
C ALA A 94 6.03 0.18 -0.63
N TRP A 95 6.29 -0.03 0.66
CA TRP A 95 5.23 -0.10 1.67
C TRP A 95 4.39 1.19 1.69
N ARG A 96 5.02 2.37 1.62
CA ARG A 96 4.31 3.66 1.51
C ARG A 96 3.56 3.81 0.19
N VAL A 97 4.10 3.30 -0.93
CA VAL A 97 3.41 3.30 -2.24
C VAL A 97 2.11 2.52 -2.14
N ILE A 98 2.14 1.29 -1.60
CA ILE A 98 0.95 0.44 -1.46
C ILE A 98 -0.12 1.07 -0.56
N LEU A 99 0.30 1.77 0.49
CA LEU A 99 -0.61 2.49 1.37
C LEU A 99 -1.10 3.84 0.80
N ASN A 100 -0.67 4.21 -0.42
CA ASN A 100 -0.93 5.53 -1.01
C ASN A 100 -0.47 6.70 -0.10
N ARG A 101 0.72 6.57 0.50
CA ARG A 101 1.29 7.52 1.49
C ARG A 101 2.60 8.17 1.04
N ILE A 102 2.83 8.23 -0.27
CA ILE A 102 3.96 8.96 -0.87
C ILE A 102 3.52 10.36 -1.33
N PRO A 103 4.44 11.33 -1.48
CA PRO A 103 4.10 12.70 -1.86
C PRO A 103 3.91 12.84 -3.38
N THR A 104 2.96 12.11 -3.95
CA THR A 104 2.38 12.40 -5.27
C THR A 104 1.60 13.71 -5.23
N LYS A 105 1.41 14.36 -6.37
CA LYS A 105 0.71 15.66 -6.41
C LYS A 105 -0.74 15.56 -5.91
N ASP A 106 -1.46 14.46 -6.17
CA ASP A 106 -2.80 14.25 -5.60
C ASP A 106 -2.78 14.22 -4.06
N ASN A 107 -1.83 13.51 -3.47
CA ASN A 107 -1.68 13.41 -2.02
C ASN A 107 -1.20 14.72 -1.39
N LEU A 108 -0.38 15.50 -2.08
CA LEU A 108 0.05 16.82 -1.63
C LEU A 108 -1.10 17.84 -1.69
N PHE A 109 -1.94 17.79 -2.73
CA PHE A 109 -3.16 18.59 -2.84
C PHE A 109 -4.15 18.28 -1.71
N ARG A 110 -4.43 16.99 -1.44
CA ARG A 110 -5.30 16.58 -0.31
C ARG A 110 -4.78 17.07 1.06
N ARG A 111 -3.48 17.38 1.17
CA ARG A 111 -2.84 17.91 2.37
C ARG A 111 -2.74 19.44 2.38
N GLY A 112 -3.31 20.12 1.39
CA GLY A 112 -3.27 21.58 1.27
C GLY A 112 -1.90 22.15 0.87
N VAL A 113 -0.99 21.33 0.33
CA VAL A 113 0.36 21.77 -0.08
C VAL A 113 0.38 22.31 -1.51
N LEU A 114 -0.45 21.76 -2.40
CA LEU A 114 -0.54 22.15 -3.81
C LEU A 114 -1.93 22.72 -4.13
N GLN A 115 -2.00 23.52 -5.20
CA GLN A 115 -3.25 23.99 -5.78
C GLN A 115 -3.75 23.02 -6.87
N ALA A 116 -5.05 23.10 -7.21
CA ALA A 116 -5.66 22.24 -8.23
C ALA A 116 -4.99 22.36 -9.61
N THR A 117 -4.42 23.51 -9.94
CA THR A 117 -3.68 23.77 -11.19
C THR A 117 -2.33 23.05 -11.28
N GLN A 118 -1.85 22.46 -10.19
CA GLN A 118 -0.51 21.85 -10.11
C GLN A 118 -0.54 20.33 -10.13
N LEU A 119 -1.70 19.72 -10.39
CA LEU A 119 -1.93 18.28 -10.25
C LEU A 119 -1.36 17.42 -11.38
N GLU A 120 -1.02 18.00 -12.53
CA GLU A 120 -0.51 17.25 -13.69
C GLU A 120 0.73 16.40 -13.35
N CYS A 121 0.76 15.17 -13.87
CA CYS A 121 1.86 14.23 -13.71
C CYS A 121 3.20 14.84 -14.11
N GLY A 122 4.18 14.76 -13.21
CA GLY A 122 5.51 15.32 -13.47
C GLY A 122 6.18 14.69 -14.69
N LEU A 123 5.91 13.42 -14.98
CA LEU A 123 6.52 12.67 -16.08
C LEU A 123 5.82 12.91 -17.43
N CYS A 124 4.51 12.62 -17.54
CA CYS A 124 3.81 12.67 -18.83
C CYS A 124 3.04 13.97 -19.10
N ARG A 125 2.78 14.79 -18.07
CA ARG A 125 2.00 16.05 -18.16
C ARG A 125 0.62 15.93 -18.82
N ASN A 126 0.02 14.74 -18.86
CA ASN A 126 -1.24 14.48 -19.57
C ASN A 126 -2.42 14.18 -18.63
N LYS A 127 -2.15 13.65 -17.44
CA LYS A 127 -3.18 13.31 -16.43
C LYS A 127 -2.73 13.75 -15.04
N GLU A 128 -3.65 13.78 -14.09
CA GLU A 128 -3.32 14.05 -12.68
C GLU A 128 -2.37 12.98 -12.10
N GLU A 129 -1.40 13.42 -11.29
CA GLU A 129 -0.43 12.55 -10.65
C GLU A 129 -1.02 11.86 -9.42
N THR A 130 -1.65 10.71 -9.65
CA THR A 130 -1.97 9.74 -8.59
C THR A 130 -0.86 8.70 -8.45
N THR A 131 -0.84 7.96 -7.34
CA THR A 131 0.09 6.81 -7.18
C THR A 131 -0.11 5.75 -8.27
N SER A 132 -1.36 5.42 -8.61
CA SER A 132 -1.70 4.48 -9.69
C SER A 132 -1.15 4.98 -11.02
N HIS A 133 -1.46 6.24 -11.35
CA HIS A 133 -1.02 6.84 -12.59
C HIS A 133 0.51 6.88 -12.68
N LEU A 134 1.18 7.42 -11.67
CA LEU A 134 2.62 7.60 -11.66
C LEU A 134 3.38 6.30 -11.95
N PHE A 135 2.98 5.18 -11.35
CA PHE A 135 3.72 3.92 -11.50
C PHE A 135 3.19 2.98 -12.57
N PHE A 136 1.89 3.06 -12.93
CA PHE A 136 1.22 2.03 -13.71
C PHE A 136 0.25 2.54 -14.80
N GLU A 137 0.12 3.84 -15.04
CA GLU A 137 -0.71 4.30 -16.17
C GLU A 137 -0.05 5.43 -16.97
N CYS A 138 0.93 6.09 -16.36
CA CYS A 138 1.77 7.09 -17.00
C CYS A 138 2.52 6.44 -18.16
N GLU A 139 2.47 7.07 -19.34
CA GLU A 139 3.07 6.57 -20.56
C GLU A 139 4.57 6.25 -20.40
N VAL A 140 5.32 7.14 -19.73
CA VAL A 140 6.75 6.94 -19.41
C VAL A 140 6.96 5.69 -18.56
N SER A 141 6.11 5.48 -17.54
CA SER A 141 6.21 4.33 -16.64
C SER A 141 5.81 3.04 -17.36
N PHE A 142 4.77 3.07 -18.18
CA PHE A 142 4.35 1.95 -19.03
C PHE A 142 5.47 1.53 -19.99
N GLN A 143 6.10 2.49 -20.69
CA GLN A 143 7.23 2.20 -21.59
C GLN A 143 8.40 1.56 -20.84
N LEU A 144 8.71 2.01 -19.62
CA LEU A 144 9.73 1.38 -18.78
C LEU A 144 9.35 -0.06 -18.39
N TRP A 145 8.11 -0.30 -17.93
CA TRP A 145 7.64 -1.65 -17.62
C TRP A 145 7.73 -2.58 -18.83
N MET A 146 7.31 -2.12 -20.01
CA MET A 146 7.44 -2.88 -21.25
C MET A 146 8.89 -3.17 -21.61
N ALA A 147 9.80 -2.20 -21.43
CA ALA A 147 11.23 -2.40 -21.64
C ALA A 147 11.80 -3.45 -20.65
N CYS A 148 11.35 -3.44 -19.39
CA CYS A 148 11.71 -4.47 -18.42
C CYS A 148 11.14 -5.85 -18.80
N PHE A 149 9.89 -5.96 -19.22
CA PHE A 149 9.32 -7.22 -19.69
C PHE A 149 10.07 -7.78 -20.90
N ASN A 150 10.42 -6.93 -21.87
CA ASN A 150 11.23 -7.32 -23.02
C ASN A 150 12.64 -7.78 -22.63
N TRP A 151 13.27 -7.10 -21.66
CA TRP A 151 14.54 -7.52 -21.09
C TRP A 151 14.45 -8.90 -20.42
N LEU A 152 13.35 -9.17 -19.72
CA LEU A 152 13.11 -10.43 -19.00
C LEU A 152 12.59 -11.56 -19.90
N GLY A 153 12.23 -11.25 -21.16
CA GLY A 153 11.60 -12.20 -22.08
C GLY A 153 10.18 -12.58 -21.67
N LEU A 154 9.45 -11.68 -21.01
CA LEU A 154 8.10 -11.89 -20.52
C LEU A 154 7.07 -11.18 -21.40
N ASN A 155 5.94 -11.84 -21.62
CA ASN A 155 4.75 -11.22 -22.20
C ASN A 155 3.69 -11.10 -21.10
N SER A 156 3.35 -9.86 -20.71
CA SER A 156 2.39 -9.62 -19.64
C SER A 156 1.60 -8.34 -19.86
N VAL A 157 0.36 -8.33 -19.38
CA VAL A 157 -0.49 -7.14 -19.35
C VAL A 157 -0.26 -6.39 -18.06
N MET A 158 -0.22 -5.06 -18.08
CA MET A 158 0.08 -4.30 -16.87
C MET A 158 -1.21 -3.98 -16.09
N HIS A 159 -1.28 -4.41 -14.83
CA HIS A 159 -2.31 -3.91 -13.91
C HIS A 159 -1.98 -2.49 -13.45
N ASN A 160 -3.01 -1.66 -13.37
CA ASN A 160 -2.98 -0.29 -12.85
C ASN A 160 -2.95 -0.23 -11.31
N CYS A 161 -3.49 -1.23 -10.62
CA CYS A 161 -3.41 -1.33 -9.17
C CYS A 161 -2.04 -1.86 -8.71
N CYS A 162 -1.37 -1.14 -7.79
CA CYS A 162 -0.06 -1.51 -7.26
C CYS A 162 -0.02 -2.92 -6.66
N VAL A 163 -1.06 -3.31 -5.93
CA VAL A 163 -1.15 -4.63 -5.28
C VAL A 163 -1.28 -5.72 -6.33
N GLN A 164 -2.22 -5.59 -7.27
CA GLN A 164 -2.44 -6.56 -8.33
C GLN A 164 -1.21 -6.70 -9.24
N ASN A 165 -0.55 -5.57 -9.54
CA ASN A 165 0.68 -5.57 -10.33
C ASN A 165 1.82 -6.33 -9.62
N LEU A 166 1.98 -6.12 -8.30
CA LEU A 166 2.97 -6.85 -7.50
C LEU A 166 2.63 -8.33 -7.36
N GLU A 167 1.35 -8.67 -7.17
CA GLU A 167 0.88 -10.07 -7.13
C GLU A 167 1.10 -10.78 -8.46
N GLN A 168 0.86 -10.11 -9.58
CA GLN A 168 1.18 -10.62 -10.91
C GLN A 168 2.69 -10.87 -11.04
N PHE A 169 3.52 -9.89 -10.65
CA PHE A 169 4.98 -10.01 -10.75
C PHE A 169 5.54 -11.13 -9.86
N TYR A 170 4.98 -11.31 -8.66
CA TYR A 170 5.29 -12.43 -7.77
C TYR A 170 4.73 -13.76 -8.30
N GLY A 171 3.58 -13.68 -8.96
CA GLY A 171 2.80 -14.77 -9.53
C GLY A 171 3.35 -15.38 -10.81
N LEU A 172 4.44 -14.84 -11.36
CA LEU A 172 5.23 -15.41 -12.48
C LEU A 172 5.96 -16.70 -12.02
N ARG A 173 5.19 -17.64 -11.46
CA ARG A 173 5.53 -18.82 -10.65
C ARG A 173 6.21 -19.96 -11.42
N TYR A 174 6.99 -19.66 -12.44
CA TYR A 174 7.83 -20.67 -13.08
C TYR A 174 9.10 -21.01 -12.26
N CYS A 175 9.19 -20.58 -10.98
CA CYS A 175 10.45 -20.56 -10.22
C CYS A 175 10.40 -21.11 -8.79
N SER A 176 11.52 -21.68 -8.35
CA SER A 176 11.71 -22.15 -6.97
C SER A 176 11.64 -21.00 -5.94
N ALA A 177 11.24 -21.32 -4.70
CA ALA A 177 11.04 -20.35 -3.61
C ALA A 177 12.28 -19.47 -3.32
N LYS A 178 13.48 -19.99 -3.62
CA LYS A 178 14.77 -19.31 -3.42
C LYS A 178 14.89 -18.02 -4.24
N TYR A 179 14.24 -17.96 -5.40
CA TYR A 179 14.44 -16.89 -6.36
C TYR A 179 13.19 -16.04 -6.63
N GLN A 180 12.08 -16.34 -5.95
CA GLN A 180 10.89 -15.46 -5.88
C GLN A 180 11.25 -14.04 -5.42
N ASN A 181 12.24 -13.93 -4.53
CA ASN A 181 12.76 -12.63 -4.07
C ASN A 181 13.43 -11.82 -5.17
N CYS A 182 13.91 -12.43 -6.26
CA CYS A 182 14.52 -11.72 -7.39
C CYS A 182 13.47 -10.95 -8.19
N TRP A 183 12.28 -11.53 -8.40
CA TRP A 183 11.18 -10.85 -9.08
C TRP A 183 10.69 -9.63 -8.29
N ILE A 184 10.50 -9.78 -6.98
CA ILE A 184 10.17 -8.67 -6.09
C ILE A 184 11.28 -7.61 -6.14
N LEU A 185 12.55 -8.02 -6.16
CA LEU A 185 13.68 -7.10 -6.23
C LEU A 185 13.66 -6.26 -7.52
N ILE A 186 13.38 -6.88 -8.66
CA ILE A 186 13.28 -6.17 -9.95
C ILE A 186 12.08 -5.22 -9.92
N TRP A 187 10.92 -5.67 -9.45
CA TRP A 187 9.74 -4.84 -9.30
C TRP A 187 10.02 -3.60 -8.43
N LEU A 188 10.67 -3.79 -7.27
CA LEU A 188 11.12 -2.73 -6.37
C LEU A 188 12.13 -1.79 -7.05
N SER A 189 13.00 -2.34 -7.90
CA SER A 189 13.96 -1.56 -8.68
C SER A 189 13.26 -0.64 -9.68
N VAL A 190 12.20 -1.12 -10.34
CA VAL A 190 11.40 -0.34 -11.31
C VAL A 190 10.69 0.82 -10.62
N ILE A 191 9.86 0.54 -9.60
CA ILE A 191 9.11 1.62 -8.93
C ILE A 191 10.02 2.65 -8.27
N TRP A 192 11.17 2.22 -7.73
CA TRP A 192 12.17 3.13 -7.19
C TRP A 192 12.81 3.99 -8.27
N THR A 193 13.05 3.43 -9.45
CA THR A 193 13.62 4.17 -10.58
C THR A 193 12.65 5.23 -11.11
N ILE A 194 11.37 4.88 -11.26
CA ILE A 194 10.31 5.83 -11.65
C ILE A 194 10.24 6.98 -10.65
N TRP A 195 10.24 6.67 -9.36
CA TRP A 195 10.18 7.68 -8.30
C TRP A 195 11.36 8.65 -8.35
N LEU A 196 12.58 8.14 -8.51
CA LEU A 196 13.77 8.98 -8.61
C LEU A 196 13.77 9.82 -9.89
N ALA A 197 13.44 9.24 -11.04
CA ALA A 197 13.36 9.98 -12.30
C ALA A 197 12.32 11.12 -12.23
N ARG A 198 11.16 10.86 -11.62
CA ARG A 198 10.14 11.90 -11.38
C ARG A 198 10.65 13.00 -10.47
N ASN A 199 11.38 12.67 -9.40
CA ASN A 199 11.92 13.67 -8.49
C ASN A 199 13.05 14.49 -9.14
N ASP A 200 13.96 13.84 -9.86
CA ASP A 200 15.04 14.51 -10.60
C ASP A 200 14.47 15.49 -11.64
N LEU A 201 13.37 15.13 -12.30
CA LEU A 201 12.68 16.02 -13.23
C LEU A 201 12.07 17.24 -12.53
N ILE A 202 11.49 17.07 -11.35
CA ILE A 202 10.81 18.15 -10.63
C ILE A 202 11.79 19.10 -9.94
N PHE A 203 12.82 18.55 -9.29
CA PHE A 203 13.73 19.34 -8.46
C PHE A 203 15.00 19.78 -9.18
N SER A 204 15.38 19.09 -10.25
CA SER A 204 16.64 19.33 -10.97
C SER A 204 16.43 19.53 -12.48
N CYS A 205 15.17 19.55 -12.95
CA CYS A 205 14.83 19.61 -14.39
C CYS A 205 15.53 18.55 -15.24
N LYS A 206 15.95 17.42 -14.64
CA LYS A 206 16.67 16.36 -15.34
C LYS A 206 15.66 15.37 -15.94
N ILE A 207 15.64 15.27 -17.26
CA ILE A 207 14.90 14.24 -17.98
C ILE A 207 15.78 12.99 -18.09
N THR A 208 15.25 11.85 -17.63
CA THR A 208 15.94 10.55 -17.74
C THR A 208 15.25 9.73 -18.84
N PRO A 209 15.92 9.43 -19.97
CA PRO A 209 15.34 8.61 -21.03
C PRO A 209 15.01 7.19 -20.56
N ILE A 210 14.04 6.53 -21.20
CA ILE A 210 13.63 5.16 -20.86
C ILE A 210 14.82 4.18 -20.89
N SER A 211 15.74 4.33 -21.83
CA SER A 211 16.96 3.49 -21.91
C SER A 211 17.86 3.66 -20.70
N GLU A 212 18.06 4.89 -20.21
CA GLU A 212 18.82 5.16 -18.98
C GLU A 212 18.06 4.63 -17.75
N MET A 213 16.74 4.80 -17.70
CA MET A 213 15.92 4.23 -16.63
C MET A 213 16.04 2.70 -16.58
N LEU A 214 15.98 2.00 -17.73
CA LEU A 214 16.17 0.55 -17.81
C LEU A 214 17.57 0.14 -17.31
N ASN A 215 18.63 0.83 -17.77
CA ASN A 215 19.99 0.58 -17.29
C ASN A 215 20.10 0.75 -15.76
N LEU A 216 19.43 1.75 -15.19
CA LEU A 216 19.39 1.95 -13.75
C LEU A 216 18.61 0.86 -13.00
N VAL A 217 17.51 0.35 -13.57
CA VAL A 217 16.78 -0.82 -13.02
C VAL A 217 17.68 -2.05 -13.01
N GLN A 218 18.36 -2.34 -14.13
CA GLN A 218 19.29 -3.46 -14.24
C GLN A 218 20.46 -3.30 -13.26
N LEU A 219 21.03 -2.10 -13.16
CA LEU A 219 22.17 -1.83 -12.27
C LEU A 219 21.78 -1.97 -10.79
N ARG A 220 20.60 -1.48 -10.39
CA ARG A 220 20.10 -1.58 -9.01
C ARG A 220 19.85 -3.03 -8.63
N SER A 221 19.08 -3.75 -9.44
CA SER A 221 18.79 -5.17 -9.21
C SER A 221 20.07 -6.01 -9.14
N TRP A 222 21.02 -5.81 -10.06
CA TRP A 222 22.32 -6.47 -10.03
C TRP A 222 23.12 -6.17 -8.76
N ARG A 223 23.27 -4.89 -8.39
CA ARG A 223 24.02 -4.48 -7.18
C ARG A 223 23.42 -5.09 -5.92
N TRP A 224 22.10 -5.12 -5.82
CA TRP A 224 21.39 -5.65 -4.66
C TRP A 224 21.51 -7.17 -4.57
N LEU A 225 21.40 -7.90 -5.71
CA LEU A 225 21.65 -9.33 -5.75
C LEU A 225 23.08 -9.67 -5.33
N ARG A 226 24.07 -8.99 -5.93
CA ARG A 226 25.48 -9.24 -5.66
C ARG A 226 25.87 -8.94 -4.21
N ALA A 227 25.27 -7.92 -3.60
CA ALA A 227 25.52 -7.59 -2.20
C ALA A 227 24.99 -8.66 -1.23
N ARG A 228 23.89 -9.34 -1.58
CA ARG A 228 23.24 -10.33 -0.71
C ARG A 228 23.72 -11.76 -0.94
N PHE A 229 24.07 -12.10 -2.18
CA PHE A 229 24.48 -13.44 -2.56
C PHE A 229 25.92 -13.43 -3.06
N PRO A 230 26.92 -13.78 -2.22
CA PRO A 230 28.31 -13.89 -2.65
C PRO A 230 28.53 -14.92 -3.77
N SER A 231 27.63 -15.90 -3.90
CA SER A 231 27.62 -16.88 -4.99
C SER A 231 27.12 -16.33 -6.33
N PHE A 232 26.56 -15.12 -6.36
CA PHE A 232 26.12 -14.46 -7.59
C PHE A 232 27.32 -13.91 -8.36
N LYS A 233 27.87 -14.73 -9.27
CA LYS A 233 29.11 -14.45 -10.01
C LYS A 233 28.90 -13.74 -11.36
N TYR A 234 27.66 -13.45 -11.74
CA TYR A 234 27.39 -12.78 -13.01
C TYR A 234 27.85 -11.32 -12.98
N ASN A 235 28.65 -10.93 -13.98
CA ASN A 235 29.01 -9.53 -14.15
C ASN A 235 27.79 -8.73 -14.67
N PHE A 236 27.90 -7.39 -14.64
CA PHE A 236 26.77 -6.53 -15.02
C PHE A 236 26.36 -6.72 -16.48
N TYR A 237 27.32 -6.88 -17.40
CA TYR A 237 27.04 -7.07 -18.82
C TYR A 237 26.22 -8.34 -19.09
N SER A 238 26.59 -9.44 -18.45
CA SER A 238 25.83 -10.69 -18.51
C SER A 238 24.42 -10.47 -17.95
N TRP A 239 24.29 -9.84 -16.78
CA TRP A 239 22.98 -9.55 -16.18
C TRP A 239 22.07 -8.67 -17.06
N SER A 240 22.62 -7.64 -17.70
CA SER A 240 21.85 -6.70 -18.52
C SER A 240 21.43 -7.27 -19.88
N ASN A 241 22.20 -8.23 -20.43
CA ASN A 241 21.99 -8.71 -21.80
C ASN A 241 21.48 -10.15 -21.89
N SER A 242 21.73 -11.00 -20.90
CA SER A 242 21.30 -12.40 -20.94
C SER A 242 19.92 -12.54 -20.32
N ARG A 243 18.93 -12.75 -21.19
CA ARG A 243 17.57 -13.11 -20.77
C ARG A 243 17.63 -14.34 -19.86
N GLU A 244 18.47 -15.33 -20.18
CA GLU A 244 18.56 -16.60 -19.46
C GLU A 244 19.09 -16.48 -18.03
N ILE A 245 19.84 -15.44 -17.66
CA ILE A 245 20.39 -15.34 -16.29
C ILE A 245 19.30 -15.07 -15.26
N CYS A 246 18.24 -14.37 -15.66
CA CYS A 246 17.03 -14.26 -14.84
C CYS A 246 16.33 -15.63 -14.68
N TRP A 247 16.52 -16.56 -15.63
CA TRP A 247 16.02 -17.94 -15.63
C TRP A 247 17.01 -18.98 -15.04
N ILE A 248 18.29 -18.67 -14.88
CA ILE A 248 19.25 -19.57 -14.21
C ILE A 248 19.13 -19.40 -12.69
N LEU A 249 18.71 -18.22 -12.23
CA LEU A 249 18.13 -18.05 -10.89
C LEU A 249 16.73 -18.67 -10.80
N VAL A 250 16.42 -19.78 -11.48
CA VAL A 250 15.08 -20.40 -11.45
C VAL A 250 15.20 -21.91 -11.29
N ASN A 251 16.28 -22.48 -11.83
CA ASN A 251 16.76 -23.84 -11.59
C ASN A 251 17.83 -23.91 -10.48
#